data_AF-A0A3L7Z8F8-F1
#
_entry.id   AF-A0A3L7Z8F8-F1
#
_cell.length_a   1.000
_cell.length_b   1.000
_cell.length_c   1.000
_cell.angle_alpha   90.00
_cell.angle_beta   90.00
_cell.angle_gamma   90.00
#
_symmetry.space_group_name_H-M   'P 1'
#
loop_
_entity.id
_entity.type
_entity.pdbx_description
1 polymer ?
#
loop_
_entity_poly.entity_id
_entity_poly.type
_entity_poly.pdbx_seq_one_letter_code
_entity_poly.pdbx_strand_id
1 'polypeptide(L)'
;MSSLPSGVRLVRLLNEHFSEIMSRERTNIASIHLYCTGPYWVAFECSAYQLRRAFPDSEVTPMRLLGYPFPVVMVSVTDRSLRSYARKHILRRDDKDYKQLTVPGLSLVDYREWHAGEVKGLPLLNN
;
A
#
# COMPACT_ATOMS: atom_id res chain seq x y z
N MET A 1 14.40 7.23 -16.34
CA MET A 1 13.57 7.14 -15.10
C MET A 1 12.97 8.52 -14.87
N SER A 2 11.70 8.63 -14.46
CA SER A 2 11.04 9.93 -14.29
C SER A 2 11.76 10.78 -13.25
N SER A 3 11.96 12.07 -13.52
CA SER A 3 12.65 13.05 -12.65
C SER A 3 11.81 13.57 -11.48
N LEU A 4 10.55 13.15 -11.37
CA LEU A 4 9.63 13.61 -10.33
C LEU A 4 9.98 13.01 -8.96
N PRO A 5 10.00 13.82 -7.88
CA PRO A 5 10.17 13.33 -6.51
C PRO A 5 9.08 12.33 -6.11
N SER A 6 9.41 11.39 -5.23
CA SER A 6 8.49 10.33 -4.82
C SER A 6 7.18 10.82 -4.22
N GLY A 7 7.23 11.88 -3.41
CA GLY A 7 6.03 12.51 -2.87
C GLY A 7 5.10 13.04 -3.96
N VAL A 8 5.65 13.66 -5.01
CA VAL A 8 4.84 14.16 -6.13
C VAL A 8 4.21 13.01 -6.92
N ARG A 9 4.93 11.90 -7.11
CA ARG A 9 4.39 10.70 -7.75
C ARG A 9 3.27 10.07 -6.92
N LEU A 10 3.42 10.03 -5.59
CA LEU A 10 2.38 9.54 -4.68
C LEU A 10 1.13 10.41 -4.73
N VAL A 11 1.28 11.73 -4.63
CA VAL A 11 0.14 12.66 -4.73
C VAL A 11 -0.59 12.50 -6.07
N ARG A 12 0.16 12.37 -7.17
CA ARG A 12 -0.42 12.13 -8.49
C ARG A 12 -1.18 10.81 -8.56
N LEU A 13 -0.58 9.72 -8.06
CA LEU A 13 -1.23 8.41 -7.98
C LEU A 13 -2.56 8.47 -7.22
N LEU A 14 -2.57 9.14 -6.07
CA LEU A 14 -3.79 9.30 -5.26
C LEU A 14 -4.82 10.17 -6.01
N ASN A 15 -4.43 11.29 -6.59
CA ASN A 15 -5.36 12.14 -7.33
C ASN A 15 -5.99 11.44 -8.54
N GLU A 16 -5.23 10.61 -9.26
CA GLU A 16 -5.69 9.97 -10.49
C GLU A 16 -6.42 8.64 -10.24
N HIS A 17 -5.97 7.85 -9.26
CA HIS A 17 -6.39 6.44 -9.13
C HIS A 17 -6.96 6.06 -7.76
N PHE A 18 -7.06 6.97 -6.79
CA PHE A 18 -7.43 6.60 -5.41
C PHE A 18 -8.73 5.80 -5.31
N SER A 19 -9.81 6.22 -5.98
CA SER A 19 -11.10 5.52 -5.94
C SER A 19 -11.01 4.09 -6.49
N GLU A 20 -10.21 3.88 -7.55
CA GLU A 20 -9.97 2.56 -8.13
C GLU A 20 -9.18 1.68 -7.16
N ILE A 21 -8.15 2.24 -6.53
CA ILE A 21 -7.32 1.55 -5.53
C ILE A 21 -8.18 1.13 -4.34
N MET A 22 -8.98 2.02 -3.77
CA MET A 22 -9.84 1.70 -2.61
C MET A 22 -10.91 0.67 -2.96
N SER A 23 -11.52 0.75 -4.15
CA SER A 23 -12.48 -0.24 -4.62
C SER A 23 -11.85 -1.63 -4.70
N ARG A 24 -10.62 -1.71 -5.22
CA ARG A 24 -9.84 -2.95 -5.29
C ARG A 24 -9.49 -3.50 -3.90
N GLU A 25 -9.01 -2.65 -3.00
CA GLU A 25 -8.59 -3.10 -1.66
C GLU A 25 -9.76 -3.58 -0.80
N ARG A 26 -10.97 -3.05 -1.01
CA ARG A 26 -12.18 -3.44 -0.25
C ARG A 26 -12.49 -4.94 -0.31
N THR A 27 -12.16 -5.61 -1.41
CA THR A 27 -12.41 -7.05 -1.61
C THR A 27 -11.12 -7.87 -1.71
N ASN A 28 -9.96 -7.22 -1.55
CA ASN A 28 -8.67 -7.87 -1.68
C ASN A 28 -8.32 -8.67 -0.42
N ILE A 29 -8.20 -9.99 -0.58
CA ILE A 29 -7.84 -10.91 0.51
C ILE A 29 -6.59 -11.75 0.20
N ALA A 30 -6.09 -11.75 -1.03
CA ALA A 30 -5.06 -12.70 -1.47
C ALA A 30 -4.07 -12.13 -2.48
N SER A 31 -4.03 -10.80 -2.64
CA SER A 31 -3.07 -10.13 -3.50
C SER A 31 -2.39 -8.98 -2.76
N ILE A 32 -1.16 -8.67 -3.16
CA ILE A 32 -0.51 -7.40 -2.83
C ILE A 32 -0.42 -6.59 -4.10
N HIS A 33 -1.10 -5.45 -4.13
CA HIS A 33 -1.06 -4.46 -5.19
C HIS A 33 -0.03 -3.39 -4.84
N LEU A 34 0.97 -3.24 -5.72
CA LEU A 34 2.12 -2.36 -5.50
C LEU A 34 2.19 -1.30 -6.59
N TYR A 35 2.34 -0.05 -6.19
CA TYR A 35 2.40 1.11 -7.08
C TYR A 35 3.77 1.78 -6.98
N CYS A 36 4.38 2.09 -8.13
CA CYS A 36 5.71 2.67 -8.17
C CYS A 36 5.67 4.18 -7.86
N THR A 37 6.43 4.61 -6.86
CA THR A 37 6.66 6.04 -6.55
C THR A 37 8.13 6.43 -6.72
N GLY A 38 8.94 5.57 -7.34
CA GLY A 38 10.29 5.89 -7.85
C GLY A 38 11.27 4.86 -7.32
N PRO A 39 12.10 5.21 -6.32
CA PRO A 39 12.89 4.24 -5.57
C PRO A 39 12.05 3.39 -4.61
N TYR A 40 10.78 3.75 -4.38
CA TYR A 40 9.85 3.06 -3.48
C TYR A 40 8.66 2.46 -4.24
N TRP A 41 8.10 1.42 -3.63
CA TRP A 41 6.83 0.82 -3.98
C TRP A 41 5.90 0.93 -2.79
N VAL A 42 4.65 1.33 -3.05
CA VAL A 42 3.64 1.53 -2.01
C VAL A 42 2.45 0.59 -2.21
N ALA A 43 1.85 0.18 -1.11
CA ALA A 43 0.60 -0.56 -1.06
C ALA A 43 -0.36 0.12 -0.06
N PHE A 44 -1.65 -0.15 -0.19
CA PHE A 44 -2.70 0.44 0.66
C PHE A 44 -3.56 -0.65 1.32
N GLU A 45 -4.13 -0.35 2.49
CA GLU A 45 -5.14 -1.19 3.16
C GLU A 45 -4.75 -2.68 3.29
N CYS A 46 -5.55 -3.61 2.76
CA CYS A 46 -5.28 -5.05 2.81
C CYS A 46 -3.92 -5.42 2.19
N SER A 47 -3.58 -4.84 1.03
CA SER A 47 -2.26 -4.99 0.43
C SER A 47 -1.15 -4.44 1.33
N ALA A 48 -1.38 -3.29 2.00
CA ALA A 48 -0.41 -2.70 2.91
C ALA A 48 -0.13 -3.61 4.11
N TYR A 49 -1.16 -4.20 4.71
CA TYR A 49 -1.01 -5.15 5.80
C TYR A 49 -0.23 -6.40 5.39
N GLN A 50 -0.57 -6.99 4.25
CA GLN A 50 0.14 -8.16 3.73
C GLN A 50 1.60 -7.82 3.38
N LEU A 51 1.84 -6.61 2.86
CA LEU A 51 3.19 -6.11 2.62
C LEU A 51 3.96 -5.93 3.93
N ARG A 52 3.34 -5.38 4.97
CA ARG A 52 3.95 -5.25 6.31
C ARG A 52 4.36 -6.60 6.90
N ARG A 53 3.54 -7.64 6.70
CA ARG A 53 3.87 -9.01 7.12
C ARG A 53 5.05 -9.60 6.33
N ALA A 54 5.12 -9.33 5.03
CA ALA A 54 6.21 -9.78 4.18
C ALA A 54 7.53 -9.01 4.43
N PHE A 55 7.43 -7.76 4.87
CA PHE A 55 8.56 -6.86 5.12
C PHE A 55 8.43 -6.20 6.50
N PRO A 56 8.90 -6.85 7.59
CA PRO A 56 8.82 -6.31 8.95
C PRO A 56 9.63 -5.01 9.19
N ASP A 57 10.47 -4.61 8.24
CA ASP A 57 11.22 -3.34 8.26
C ASP A 57 10.58 -2.27 7.37
N SER A 58 9.39 -2.53 6.80
CA SER A 58 8.67 -1.58 5.96
C SER A 58 8.21 -0.35 6.74
N GLU A 59 8.09 0.78 6.04
CA GLU A 59 7.55 2.00 6.63
C GLU A 59 6.03 2.00 6.53
N VAL A 60 5.35 2.13 7.68
CA VAL A 60 3.89 2.25 7.77
C VAL A 60 3.53 3.72 7.91
N THR A 61 2.63 4.21 7.06
CA THR A 61 2.18 5.60 7.05
C THR A 61 0.65 5.64 7.07
N PRO A 62 0.04 5.85 8.25
CA PRO A 62 -1.38 6.17 8.32
C PRO A 62 -1.59 7.60 7.77
N MET A 63 -2.66 7.80 7.00
CA MET A 63 -2.97 9.08 6.36
C MET A 63 -4.47 9.39 6.38
N ARG A 64 -4.80 10.68 6.35
CA ARG A 64 -6.14 11.17 6.08
C ARG A 64 -6.14 11.92 4.75
N LEU A 65 -7.08 11.57 3.89
CA LEU A 65 -7.20 12.16 2.56
C LEU A 65 -8.44 13.05 2.52
N LEU A 66 -8.26 14.27 1.98
CA LEU A 66 -9.36 15.20 1.83
C LEU A 66 -10.45 14.60 0.94
N GLY A 67 -11.71 14.64 1.38
CA GLY A 67 -12.84 14.07 0.66
C GLY A 67 -13.01 12.55 0.83
N TYR A 68 -12.19 11.88 1.65
CA TYR A 68 -12.38 10.48 2.02
C TYR A 68 -12.66 10.37 3.54
N PRO A 69 -13.80 9.76 3.94
CA PRO A 69 -14.28 9.84 5.32
C PRO A 69 -13.51 8.95 6.31
N PHE A 70 -12.72 8.00 5.82
CA PHE A 70 -11.98 7.03 6.66
C PHE A 70 -10.48 7.29 6.57
N PRO A 71 -9.70 7.01 7.64
CA PRO A 71 -8.25 6.98 7.51
C PRO A 71 -7.83 5.85 6.56
N VAL A 72 -6.69 6.03 5.92
CA VAL A 72 -6.08 5.07 4.99
C VAL A 72 -4.71 4.70 5.53
N VAL A 73 -4.33 3.43 5.46
CA VAL A 73 -2.98 2.99 5.81
C VAL A 73 -2.21 2.64 4.55
N MET A 74 -1.04 3.28 4.38
CA MET A 74 -0.08 2.97 3.34
C MET A 74 1.13 2.28 3.94
N VAL A 75 1.71 1.34 3.20
CA VAL A 75 3.02 0.76 3.54
C VAL A 75 3.95 0.92 2.35
N SER A 76 5.20 1.30 2.63
CA SER A 76 6.23 1.48 1.59
C SER A 76 7.43 0.57 1.80
N VAL A 77 8.00 0.13 0.68
CA VAL A 77 9.24 -0.66 0.63
C VAL A 77 10.15 -0.14 -0.49
N THR A 78 11.45 -0.36 -0.36
CA THR A 78 12.40 0.00 -1.43
C THR A 78 12.29 -0.97 -2.61
N ASP A 79 12.58 -0.48 -3.82
CA ASP A 79 12.70 -1.32 -5.02
C ASP A 79 13.74 -2.44 -4.82
N ARG A 80 14.81 -2.17 -4.07
CA ARG A 80 15.85 -3.16 -3.74
C ARG A 80 15.27 -4.32 -2.92
N SER A 81 14.56 -4.03 -1.84
CA SER A 81 13.94 -5.04 -0.99
C SER A 81 12.90 -5.85 -1.76
N LEU A 82 12.06 -5.15 -2.55
CA LEU A 82 11.03 -5.80 -3.35
C LEU A 82 11.61 -6.74 -4.41
N ARG A 83 12.67 -6.34 -5.12
CA ARG A 83 13.34 -7.21 -6.10
C ARG A 83 13.92 -8.46 -5.47
N SER A 84 14.51 -8.33 -4.28
CA SER A 84 15.03 -9.48 -3.53
C SER A 84 13.91 -10.46 -3.16
N TYR A 85 12.77 -9.94 -2.70
CA TYR A 85 11.59 -10.74 -2.38
C TYR A 85 10.98 -11.40 -3.61
N ALA A 86 10.79 -10.66 -4.70
CA ALA A 86 10.21 -11.15 -5.94
C ALA A 86 11.00 -12.29 -6.59
N ARG A 87 12.32 -12.37 -6.39
CA ARG A 87 13.12 -13.52 -6.85
C ARG A 87 12.73 -14.84 -6.20
N LYS A 88 12.09 -14.80 -5.03
CA LYS A 88 11.69 -15.97 -4.24
C LYS A 88 10.18 -16.23 -4.28
N HIS A 89 9.40 -15.36 -4.92
CA HIS A 89 7.93 -15.36 -4.86
C HIS A 89 7.31 -15.17 -6.24
N ILE A 90 6.07 -15.64 -6.40
CA ILE A 90 5.37 -15.57 -7.69
C ILE A 90 4.77 -14.18 -7.88
N LEU A 91 5.31 -13.43 -8.85
CA LEU A 91 4.70 -12.22 -9.39
C LEU A 91 3.59 -12.61 -10.37
N ARG A 92 2.36 -12.19 -10.10
CA ARG A 92 1.23 -12.35 -11.02
C ARG A 92 1.27 -11.33 -12.16
N ARG A 93 1.79 -10.12 -11.86
CA ARG A 93 2.00 -9.04 -12.83
C ARG A 93 3.22 -8.23 -12.42
N ASP A 94 4.08 -7.93 -13.40
CA ASP A 94 5.34 -7.20 -13.19
C ASP A 94 5.48 -6.09 -14.23
N ASP A 95 4.75 -4.99 -14.04
CA ASP A 95 4.86 -3.81 -14.88
C ASP A 95 5.77 -2.77 -14.24
N LYS A 96 6.21 -1.81 -15.06
CA LYS A 96 7.08 -0.71 -14.65
C LYS A 96 6.51 0.09 -13.47
N ASP A 97 5.22 0.39 -13.50
CA ASP A 97 4.57 1.27 -12.52
C ASP A 97 3.58 0.53 -11.60
N TYR A 98 3.34 -0.75 -11.85
CA TYR A 98 2.40 -1.56 -11.10
C TYR A 98 2.88 -3.02 -11.00
N LYS A 99 2.85 -3.59 -9.80
CA LYS A 99 3.14 -5.01 -9.57
C LYS A 99 2.02 -5.65 -8.77
N GLN A 100 1.79 -6.93 -9.03
CA GLN A 100 0.86 -7.75 -8.27
C GLN A 100 1.53 -9.03 -7.82
N LEU A 101 1.52 -9.28 -6.51
CA LEU A 101 1.96 -10.53 -5.89
C LEU A 101 0.75 -11.34 -5.45
N THR A 102 0.81 -12.66 -5.59
CA THR A 102 -0.16 -13.57 -4.95
C THR A 102 0.36 -13.91 -3.56
N VAL A 103 -0.49 -13.82 -2.54
CA VAL A 103 -0.16 -14.16 -1.16
C VAL A 103 -1.20 -15.09 -0.56
N PRO A 104 -0.87 -15.83 0.51
CA PRO A 104 -1.88 -16.57 1.28
C PRO A 104 -3.01 -15.65 1.75
N GLY A 105 -4.19 -16.24 1.90
CA GLY A 105 -5.39 -15.54 2.32
C GLY A 105 -5.19 -14.71 3.59
N LEU A 106 -5.79 -13.53 3.60
CA LEU A 106 -5.77 -12.58 4.70
C LEU A 106 -6.82 -12.95 5.77
N SER A 107 -6.41 -12.92 7.04
CA SER A 107 -7.36 -12.80 8.17
C SER A 107 -7.88 -11.37 8.24
N LEU A 108 -9.18 -11.17 7.96
CA LEU A 108 -9.81 -9.86 8.06
C LEU A 108 -9.87 -9.34 9.50
N VAL A 109 -9.84 -10.24 10.49
CA VAL A 109 -9.82 -9.86 11.91
C VAL A 109 -8.48 -9.22 12.24
N ASP A 110 -7.38 -9.92 11.96
CA ASP A 110 -6.02 -9.44 12.22
C ASP A 110 -5.76 -8.14 11.45
N TYR A 111 -6.24 -8.05 10.21
CA TYR A 111 -6.19 -6.81 9.42
C TYR A 111 -6.84 -5.64 10.15
N ARG A 112 -8.09 -5.83 10.63
CA ARG A 112 -8.86 -4.77 11.29
C ARG A 112 -8.20 -4.33 12.59
N GLU A 113 -7.69 -5.29 13.37
CA GLU A 113 -6.97 -5.00 14.61
C GLU A 113 -5.69 -4.21 14.34
N TRP A 114 -4.88 -4.64 13.36
CA TRP A 114 -3.70 -3.92 12.93
C TRP A 114 -4.04 -2.51 12.46
N HIS A 115 -4.99 -2.38 11.54
CA HIS A 115 -5.41 -1.10 10.99
C HIS A 115 -5.88 -0.14 12.09
N ALA A 116 -6.72 -0.61 13.02
CA ALA A 116 -7.18 0.20 14.16
C ALA A 116 -6.02 0.69 15.03
N GLY A 117 -4.97 -0.11 15.20
CA GLY A 117 -3.74 0.26 15.87
C GLY A 117 -3.00 1.40 15.15
N GLU A 118 -2.78 1.27 13.84
CA GLU A 118 -2.04 2.24 13.03
C GLU A 118 -2.73 3.61 12.96
N VAL A 119 -4.07 3.63 12.86
CA VAL A 119 -4.82 4.89 12.69
C VAL A 119 -5.16 5.58 14.01
N LYS A 120 -4.91 4.95 15.17
CA LYS A 120 -5.27 5.49 16.50
C LYS A 120 -4.60 6.84 16.81
N GLY A 121 -3.42 7.09 16.26
CA GLY A 121 -2.65 8.32 16.46
C GLY A 121 -3.01 9.47 15.50
N LEU A 122 -3.89 9.24 14.52
CA LEU A 122 -4.24 10.28 13.56
C LEU A 122 -5.16 11.33 14.21
N PRO A 123 -4.84 12.63 14.09
CA PRO A 123 -5.71 13.68 14.59
C PRO A 123 -7.09 13.56 13.96
N LEU A 124 -8.13 13.82 14.74
CA LEU A 124 -9.48 13.94 14.23
C LEU A 124 -9.53 15.18 13.33
N LEU A 125 -10.09 15.03 12.14
CA LEU A 125 -10.45 16.20 11.34
C LEU A 125 -11.66 16.82 12.03
N ASN A 126 -11.43 17.91 12.76
CA ASN A 126 -12.51 18.79 13.18
C ASN A 126 -12.99 19.48 11.90
N ASN A 127 -14.15 19.06 11.40
CA ASN A 127 -14.88 19.81 10.38
C ASN A 127 -15.48 21.08 10.99
#